data_AF-A0A173S9B0-F1
#
_entry.id   AF-A0A173S9B0-F1
#
_cell.length_a   1.000
_cell.length_b   1.000
_cell.length_c   1.000
_cell.angle_alpha   90.00
_cell.angle_beta   90.00
_cell.angle_gamma   90.00
#
_symmetry.space_group_name_H-M   'P 1'
#
loop_
_entity.id
_entity.type
_entity.pdbx_description
1 polymer ?
#
loop_
_entity_poly.entity_id
_entity_poly.type
_entity_poly.pdbx_seq_one_letter_code
_entity_poly.pdbx_strand_id
1 'polypeptide(L)' 'MYYRPCPYCGAHLDPGEPCDCLEKKKENNKNILAAYRSGRDGQMEMKLEELLNAGH' A
#
# COMPACT_ATOMS: atom_id res chain seq x y z
N MET A 1 26.33 4.31 -16.79
CA MET A 1 24.91 4.41 -16.41
C MET A 1 24.87 4.50 -14.90
N TYR A 2 24.48 5.66 -14.35
CA TYR A 2 24.47 5.87 -12.90
C TYR A 2 23.04 5.68 -12.42
N TYR A 3 22.81 4.65 -11.61
CA TYR A 3 21.54 4.49 -10.90
C TYR A 3 21.74 4.90 -9.44
N ARG A 4 20.68 5.38 -8.81
CA ARG A 4 20.67 5.66 -7.36
C ARG A 4 19.83 4.60 -6.66
N PRO A 5 20.39 3.81 -5.73
CA PRO A 5 19.58 2.92 -4.92
C PRO A 5 18.70 3.75 -3.97
N CYS A 6 17.43 3.38 -3.85
CA CYS A 6 16.54 3.96 -2.86
C CYS A 6 16.97 3.53 -1.45
N PRO A 7 17.16 4.45 -0.48
CA PRO A 7 17.54 4.09 0.88
C PRO A 7 16.43 3.38 1.67
N TYR A 8 15.19 3.42 1.19
CA TYR A 8 14.04 2.85 1.88
C TYR A 8 13.66 1.45 1.39
N CYS A 9 13.69 1.21 0.06
CA CYS A 9 13.30 -0.07 -0.53
C CYS A 9 14.42 -0.78 -1.32
N GLY A 10 15.58 -0.13 -1.50
CA GLY A 10 16.71 -0.69 -2.25
C GLY A 10 16.55 -0.68 -3.78
N ALA A 11 15.45 -0.17 -4.32
CA ALA A 11 15.23 -0.12 -5.77
C ALA A 11 16.30 0.71 -6.49
N HIS A 12 16.79 0.22 -7.62
CA HIS A 12 17.69 0.96 -8.50
C HIS A 12 16.89 1.95 -9.35
N LEU A 13 16.99 3.23 -9.04
CA LEU A 13 16.26 4.29 -9.73
C LEU A 13 17.15 4.96 -10.78
N ASP A 14 16.57 5.26 -11.93
CA ASP A 14 17.21 6.06 -12.96
C ASP A 14 17.40 7.53 -12.54
N PRO A 15 18.35 8.27 -13.13
CA PRO A 15 18.51 9.70 -12.89
C PRO A 15 17.22 10.46 -13.26
N GLY A 16 16.59 11.08 -12.27
CA GLY A 16 15.35 11.84 -12.44
C GLY A 16 14.08 11.07 -12.06
N GLU A 17 14.14 9.75 -11.90
CA GLU A 17 13.00 8.96 -11.44
C GLU A 17 12.80 9.12 -9.92
N PRO A 18 11.60 9.55 -9.46
CA PRO A 18 11.28 9.59 -8.05
C PRO A 18 11.00 8.17 -7.52
N CYS A 19 11.32 7.93 -6.24
CA CYS A 19 10.90 6.70 -5.59
C CYS A 19 9.50 6.85 -4.99
N ASP A 20 8.58 5.99 -5.39
CA ASP A 20 7.20 5.98 -4.89
C ASP A 20 6.96 4.96 -3.75
N CYS A 21 8.02 4.32 -3.23
CA CYS A 21 7.88 3.22 -2.25
C CYS A 21 7.16 3.64 -0.96
N LEU A 22 7.32 4.89 -0.54
CA LEU A 22 6.67 5.44 0.65
C LEU A 22 5.19 5.73 0.39
N GLU A 23 4.84 6.21 -0.81
CA GLU A 23 3.46 6.47 -1.18
C GLU A 23 2.68 5.16 -1.34
N LYS A 24 3.26 4.16 -2.03
CA LYS A 24 2.71 2.79 -2.08
C LYS A 24 2.51 2.18 -0.70
N LYS A 25 3.46 2.39 0.23
CA LYS A 25 3.34 1.90 1.60
C LYS A 25 2.18 2.58 2.35
N LYS A 26 2.01 3.89 2.18
CA LYS A 26 0.89 4.63 2.77
C LYS A 26 -0.45 4.17 2.19
N GLU A 27 -0.53 3.98 0.88
CA GLU A 27 -1.74 3.50 0.20
C GLU A 27 -2.11 2.08 0.66
N ASN A 28 -1.13 1.17 0.70
CA ASN A 28 -1.35 -0.19 1.18
C ASN A 28 -1.85 -0.21 2.64
N ASN A 29 -1.28 0.62 3.52
CA ASN A 29 -1.73 0.70 4.91
C ASN A 29 -3.19 1.20 5.05
N LYS A 30 -3.62 2.13 4.19
CA LYS A 30 -5.02 2.58 4.14
C LYS A 30 -5.96 1.46 3.68
N ASN A 31 -5.52 0.69 2.69
CA ASN A 31 -6.31 -0.43 2.15
C ASN A 31 -6.51 -1.54 3.19
N ILE A 32 -5.49 -1.84 4.00
CA ILE A 32 -5.59 -2.82 5.08
C ILE A 32 -6.59 -2.36 6.13
N LEU A 33 -6.58 -1.10 6.56
CA LEU A 33 -7.55 -0.61 7.56
C LEU A 33 -8.98 -0.58 6.99
N ALA A 34 -9.15 -0.18 5.73
CA ALA A 34 -10.45 -0.22 5.04
C ALA A 34 -10.96 -1.65 4.80
N ALA A 35 -10.04 -2.64 4.80
CA ALA A 35 -10.37 -4.05 4.71
C ALA A 35 -11.05 -4.61 5.96
N TYR A 36 -11.06 -3.88 7.09
CA TYR A 36 -11.65 -4.37 8.33
C TYR A 36 -12.81 -3.48 8.79
N ARG A 37 -13.85 -4.11 9.32
CA ARG A 37 -14.97 -3.45 10.00
C ARG A 37 -15.03 -3.92 11.46
N SER A 38 -15.51 -3.07 12.34
CA SER A 38 -15.81 -3.47 13.72
C SER A 38 -17.02 -4.40 13.73
N GLY A 39 -16.81 -5.64 14.18
CA GLY A 39 -17.86 -6.62 14.42
C GLY A 39 -18.57 -6.37 15.75
N ARG A 40 -19.76 -6.97 15.88
CA ARG A 40 -20.68 -6.72 17.00
C ARG A 40 -20.17 -7.24 18.35
N ASP A 41 -19.29 -8.23 18.33
CA ASP A 41 -18.65 -8.84 19.51
C ASP A 41 -17.23 -8.31 19.78
N GLY A 42 -16.82 -7.24 19.08
CA GLY A 42 -15.47 -6.68 19.20
C GLY A 42 -14.42 -7.39 18.35
N GLN A 43 -14.77 -8.45 17.62
CA GLN A 43 -13.92 -8.97 16.55
C GLN A 43 -13.86 -8.01 15.37
N MET A 44 -12.70 -7.91 14.75
CA MET A 44 -12.54 -7.22 13.48
C MET A 44 -12.93 -8.17 12.35
N GLU A 45 -13.95 -7.84 11.57
CA GLU A 45 -14.40 -8.63 10.43
C GLU A 45 -13.76 -8.09 9.14
N MET A 46 -13.33 -8.98 8.24
CA MET A 46 -12.74 -8.57 6.96
C MET A 46 -13.81 -8.32 5.90
N LYS A 47 -13.72 -7.18 5.21
CA LYS A 47 -14.59 -6.70 4.13
C LYS A 47 -13.93 -6.95 2.77
N LEU A 48 -13.58 -8.21 2.50
CA LEU A 48 -12.85 -8.63 1.29
C LEU A 48 -13.65 -8.37 0.00
N GLU A 49 -14.97 -8.57 0.05
CA GLU A 49 -15.84 -8.42 -1.12
C GLU A 49 -15.89 -6.97 -1.65
N GLU A 50 -15.85 -5.97 -0.79
CA GLU A 50 -15.99 -4.57 -1.24
C GLU A 50 -14.66 -3.98 -1.75
N LEU A 51 -13.52 -4.54 -1.35
CA LEU A 51 -12.22 -4.18 -1.90
C LEU A 51 -12.04 -4.68 -3.34
N LEU A 52 -12.57 -5.86 -3.66
CA LEU A 52 -12.52 -6.42 -5.01
C LEU A 52 -13.41 -5.66 -6.00
N ASN A 53 -14.48 -5.02 -5.52
CA ASN A 53 -15.43 -4.27 -6.34
C ASN A 53 -15.09 -2.77 -6.51
N ALA A 54 -14.13 -2.23 -5.75
CA ALA A 54 -13.72 -0.82 -5.83
C ALA A 54 -12.69 -0.52 -6.94
N GLY A 55 -12.24 -1.55 -7.66
CA GLY A 55 -11.22 -1.44 -8.72
C GLY A 55 -11.76 -1.53 -10.15
N HIS A 56 -13.06 -1.34 -10.38
CA HIS A 56 -13.69 -1.34 -11.71
C HIS A 56 -14.33 0.01 -12.04
#